data_AF-X0RQD0-F1
#
_entry.id   AF-X0RQD0-F1
#
_cell.length_a   1.000
_cell.length_b   1.000
_cell.length_c   1.000
_cell.angle_alpha   90.00
_cell.angle_beta   90.00
_cell.angle_gamma   90.00
#
_symmetry.space_group_name_H-M   'P 1'
#
loop_
_entity.id
_entity.type
_entity.pdbx_description
1 polymer ?
#
loop_
_entity_poly.entity_id
_entity_poly.type
_entity_poly.pdbx_seq_one_letter_code
_entity_poly.pdbx_strand_id
1 'polypeptide(L)' 'MPRASAEYIKRQSITLPPTEEQKLIVDYIDSITNKVNKTLSSYNSQIDRLKEYKTILINQAVTGKLKVS' A
#
# COMPACT_ATOMS: atom_id res chain seq x y z
N MET A 1 -10.23 11.72 -19.31
CA MET A 1 -10.50 10.55 -18.43
C MET A 1 -11.67 9.78 -19.03
N PRO A 2 -11.54 8.48 -19.32
CA PRO A 2 -12.68 7.66 -19.72
C PRO A 2 -13.70 7.63 -18.57
N ARG A 3 -15.00 7.77 -18.89
CA ARG A 3 -16.09 7.71 -17.91
C ARG A 3 -17.11 6.68 -18.41
N ALA A 4 -17.52 5.80 -17.51
CA ALA A 4 -18.67 4.94 -17.75
C ALA A 4 -19.94 5.80 -17.85
N SER A 5 -20.80 5.52 -18.84
CA SER A 5 -22.11 6.18 -18.94
C SER A 5 -23.05 5.64 -17.85
N ALA A 6 -24.02 6.45 -17.42
CA ALA A 6 -25.02 6.01 -16.44
C ALA A 6 -25.79 4.78 -16.93
N GLU A 7 -26.13 4.73 -18.23
CA GLU A 7 -26.78 3.59 -18.86
C GLU A 7 -25.90 2.33 -18.84
N TYR A 8 -24.59 2.48 -19.03
CA TYR A 8 -23.66 1.36 -18.94
C TYR A 8 -23.62 0.77 -17.52
N ILE A 9 -23.60 1.62 -16.49
CA ILE A 9 -23.58 1.19 -15.08
C ILE A 9 -24.89 0.50 -14.71
N LYS A 10 -26.05 1.05 -15.10
CA LYS A 10 -27.37 0.48 -14.81
C LYS A 10 -27.58 -0.93 -15.38
N ARG A 11 -26.90 -1.24 -16.50
CA ARG A 11 -27.05 -2.52 -17.21
C ARG A 11 -26.11 -3.61 -16.69
N GLN A 12 -25.28 -3.33 -15.69
CA GLN A 12 -24.42 -4.35 -15.08
C GLN A 12 -25.27 -5.31 -14.24
N SER A 13 -25.15 -6.60 -14.53
CA SER A 13 -25.67 -7.64 -13.64
C SER A 13 -24.73 -7.81 -12.44
N ILE A 14 -25.28 -7.81 -11.23
CA ILE A 14 -24.52 -7.99 -10.00
C ILE A 14 -25.20 -9.09 -9.18
N THR A 15 -24.40 -9.99 -8.60
CA THR A 15 -24.90 -10.99 -7.66
C THR A 15 -25.25 -10.32 -6.33
N LEU A 16 -26.41 -10.66 -5.78
CA LEU A 16 -26.86 -10.13 -4.50
C LEU A 16 -27.08 -11.30 -3.52
N PRO A 17 -26.02 -11.78 -2.85
CA PRO A 17 -26.16 -12.81 -1.83
C PRO A 17 -26.89 -12.25 -0.59
N PRO A 18 -27.34 -13.10 0.35
CA PRO A 18 -27.91 -12.65 1.61
C PRO A 18 -26.96 -11.74 2.39
N THR A 19 -27.50 -10.81 3.18
CA THR A 19 -26.72 -9.83 3.94
C THR A 19 -25.64 -10.45 4.83
N GLU A 20 -25.91 -11.62 5.40
CA GLU A 20 -24.93 -12.33 6.24
C GLU A 20 -23.73 -12.82 5.42
N GLU A 21 -23.95 -13.35 4.22
CA GLU A 21 -22.88 -13.76 3.31
C GLU A 21 -22.09 -12.54 2.82
N GLN A 22 -22.78 -11.42 2.52
CA GLN A 22 -22.10 -10.17 2.17
C GLN A 22 -21.13 -9.72 3.26
N LYS A 23 -21.54 -9.75 4.54
CA LYS A 23 -20.68 -9.39 5.68
C LYS A 23 -19.47 -10.30 5.76
N LEU A 24 -19.65 -11.61 5.65
CA LEU A 24 -18.55 -12.57 5.70
C LEU A 24 -17.53 -12.34 4.58
N ILE A 25 -17.99 -12.04 3.37
CA ILE A 25 -17.13 -11.69 2.23
C ILE A 25 -16.34 -10.41 2.53
N VAL A 26 -17.01 -9.37 3.04
CA VAL A 26 -16.37 -8.10 3.40
C VAL A 26 -15.31 -8.29 4.48
N ASP A 27 -15.65 -8.97 5.57
CA ASP A 27 -14.73 -9.22 6.69
C ASP A 27 -13.47 -9.97 6.24
N TYR A 28 -13.64 -10.94 5.33
CA TYR A 28 -12.52 -11.67 4.74
C TYR A 28 -11.61 -10.78 3.89
N ILE A 29 -12.21 -9.96 3.01
CA ILE A 29 -11.48 -9.02 2.16
C ILE A 29 -10.75 -7.98 3.01
N ASP A 30 -11.39 -7.44 4.04
CA ASP A 30 -10.80 -6.47 4.95
C ASP A 30 -9.63 -7.07 5.74
N SER A 31 -9.76 -8.31 6.21
CA SER A 31 -8.68 -9.02 6.90
C SER A 31 -7.43 -9.16 6.01
N ILE A 32 -7.60 -9.54 4.74
CA ILE A 32 -6.50 -9.66 3.79
C ILE A 32 -5.91 -8.29 3.46
N THR A 33 -6.76 -7.33 3.14
CA THR A 33 -6.34 -5.97 2.75
C THR A 33 -5.56 -5.30 3.87
N ASN A 34 -5.99 -5.48 5.13
CA ASN A 34 -5.28 -4.98 6.30
C ASN A 34 -3.89 -5.61 6.47
N LYS A 35 -3.73 -6.92 6.23
CA LYS A 35 -2.41 -7.59 6.27
C LYS A 35 -1.47 -7.05 5.19
N VAL A 36 -1.98 -6.86 3.98
CA VAL A 36 -1.22 -6.29 2.85
C VAL A 36 -0.80 -4.86 3.17
N ASN A 37 -1.72 -4.02 3.63
CA ASN A 37 -1.45 -2.62 3.96
C ASN A 37 -0.41 -2.47 5.09
N LYS A 38 -0.47 -3.31 6.14
CA LYS A 38 0.54 -3.33 7.21
C LYS A 38 1.93 -3.67 6.66
N THR A 39 1.99 -4.67 5.79
CA THR A 39 3.25 -5.08 5.14
C THR A 39 3.82 -3.97 4.26
N LEU A 40 2.98 -3.33 3.43
CA LEU A 40 3.37 -2.19 2.60
C LEU A 40 3.88 -1.01 3.44
N SER A 41 3.20 -0.68 4.53
CA SER A 41 3.60 0.38 5.45
C SER A 41 4.98 0.11 6.07
N SER A 42 5.24 -1.14 6.46
CA SER A 42 6.54 -1.56 6.98
C SER A 42 7.64 -1.41 5.94
N TYR A 43 7.42 -1.87 4.70
CA TYR A 43 8.40 -1.73 3.63
C TYR A 43 8.68 -0.27 3.26
N ASN A 44 7.65 0.57 3.16
CA ASN A 44 7.84 1.99 2.91
C ASN A 44 8.68 2.65 4.01
N SER A 45 8.41 2.32 5.27
CA SER A 45 9.20 2.81 6.41
C SER A 45 10.66 2.35 6.35
N GLN A 46 10.92 1.11 5.92
CA GLN A 46 12.29 0.61 5.72
C GLN A 46 13.00 1.33 4.58
N ILE A 47 12.31 1.56 3.46
CA ILE A 47 12.86 2.31 2.32
C ILE A 47 13.26 3.72 2.75
N ASP A 48 12.41 4.41 3.51
CA ASP A 48 12.71 5.77 3.95
C ASP A 48 13.88 5.83 4.92
N ARG A 49 13.98 4.87 5.86
CA ARG A 49 15.17 4.72 6.72
C ARG A 49 16.44 4.46 5.93
N LEU A 50 16.38 3.64 4.89
CA LEU A 50 17.53 3.38 4.03
C LEU A 50 17.98 4.63 3.25
N LYS A 51 17.03 5.45 2.78
CA LYS A 51 17.33 6.73 2.13
C LYS A 51 17.99 7.72 3.11
N GLU A 52 17.46 7.82 4.33
CA GLU A 52 18.01 8.66 5.38
C GLU A 52 19.44 8.20 5.74
N TYR A 53 19.62 6.90 5.99
CA TYR A 53 20.92 6.32 6.28
C TYR A 53 21.93 6.57 5.16
N LYS A 54 21.54 6.39 3.89
CA LYS A 54 22.39 6.72 2.74
C LYS A 54 22.83 8.19 2.76
N THR A 55 21.91 9.09 3.08
CA THR A 55 22.20 10.54 3.16
C THR A 55 23.19 10.85 4.28
N ILE A 56 22.99 10.26 5.45
CA ILE A 56 23.91 10.38 6.59
C ILE A 56 25.30 9.86 6.22
N LEU A 57 25.38 8.68 5.59
CA LEU A 57 26.65 8.05 5.21
C LEU A 57 27.43 8.91 4.22
N ILE A 58 26.75 9.47 3.21
CA ILE A 58 27.36 10.40 2.26
C ILE A 58 27.89 11.63 3.00
N ASN A 59 27.07 12.25 3.86
CA ASN A 59 27.46 13.42 4.64
C ASN A 59 28.68 13.15 5.53
N GLN A 60 28.73 11.98 6.18
CA GLN A 60 29.86 11.60 7.02
C GLN A 60 31.13 11.35 6.20
N ALA A 61 31.02 10.74 5.02
CA ALA A 61 32.14 10.52 4.12
C ALA A 61 32.71 11.84 3.58
N VAL A 62 31.86 12.75 3.09
CA VAL A 62 32.32 14.02 2.51
C VAL A 62 32.83 15.01 3.56
N THR A 63 32.36 14.92 4.80
CA THR A 63 32.88 15.72 5.93
C THR A 63 34.11 15.10 6.59
N GLY A 64 34.62 13.97 6.07
CA GLY A 64 35.79 13.28 6.62
C GLY A 64 35.57 12.65 8.00
N LYS A 65 34.32 12.63 8.50
CA LYS A 65 33.93 11.99 9.76
C LYS A 65 33.90 10.47 9.65
N LEU A 66 33.80 9.95 8.43
CA LEU A 66 33.99 8.53 8.11
C LEU A 66 35.29 8.36 7.33
N LYS A 67 36.25 7.62 7.87
CA LYS A 67 37.43 7.16 7.13
C LYS A 67 37.05 5.92 6.32
N VAL A 68 36.92 6.10 5.01
CA VAL A 68 36.90 4.98 4.07
C VAL A 68 38.34 4.51 3.96
N SER A 69 38.63 3.33 4.51
CA SER A 69 39.96 2.68 4.43
C SER A 69 40.01 1.80 3.20
#